data_AF-A0A3S5BAK1-F1
#
_entry.id   AF-A0A3S5BAK1-F1
#
_cell.length_a   1.000
_cell.length_b   1.000
_cell.length_c   1.000
_cell.angle_alpha   90.00
_cell.angle_beta   90.00
_cell.angle_gamma   90.00
#
_symmetry.space_group_name_H-M   'P 1'
#
loop_
_entity.id
_entity.type
_entity.pdbx_description
1 polymer ?
#
loop_
_entity_poly.entity_id
_entity_poly.type
_entity_poly.pdbx_seq_one_letter_code
_entity_poly.pdbx_strand_id
1 'polypeptide(L)'
;MSLSFVVAFVWQEIKKLWTWGIRVYITDMWHLLEFTTNSLYISTIAMRFVAWFRVNFYKEPAFLNRSIWDPFDPILISECLFAAANIFSTLKLVYIFTVSPQLGPIQISLGRMLNDIMKFFCVYVLVLVAFAFGLNQLYWFYAQQRSKRCDDVMFTLGEGKDLYDYCSTRGSYFTK
;
A
#
# COMPACT_ATOMS: atom_id res chain seq x y z
N MET A 1 19.41 8.04 3.76
CA MET A 1 18.75 8.42 5.03
C MET A 1 19.52 7.75 6.15
N SER A 2 20.29 8.50 6.94
CA SER A 2 21.11 7.93 8.02
C SER A 2 20.23 7.56 9.22
N LEU A 3 20.52 6.45 9.92
CA LEU A 3 19.76 5.98 11.08
C LEU A 3 19.62 7.07 12.17
N SER A 4 20.65 7.89 12.36
CA SER A 4 20.64 9.04 13.27
C SER A 4 19.52 10.05 12.98
N PHE A 5 19.22 10.27 11.71
CA PHE A 5 18.20 11.22 11.28
C PHE A 5 16.77 10.69 11.53
N VAL A 6 16.57 9.38 11.34
CA VAL A 6 15.29 8.73 11.68
C VAL A 6 15.06 8.77 13.19
N VAL A 7 16.07 8.44 13.99
CA VAL A 7 15.97 8.51 15.46
C VAL A 7 15.68 9.93 15.95
N ALA A 8 16.32 10.94 15.36
CA ALA A 8 16.07 12.34 15.70
C ALA A 8 14.61 12.75 15.42
N PHE A 9 14.05 12.36 14.27
CA PHE A 9 12.64 12.65 13.95
C PHE A 9 11.65 11.90 14.83
N VAL A 10 11.92 10.64 15.15
CA VAL A 10 11.08 9.85 16.06
C VAL A 10 11.08 10.48 17.46
N TRP A 11 12.25 10.90 17.94
CA TRP A 11 12.37 11.59 19.22
C TRP A 11 11.60 12.92 19.26
N GLN A 12 11.67 13.69 18.17
CA GLN A 12 10.89 14.93 18.04
C GLN A 12 9.38 14.66 18.09
N GLU A 13 8.88 13.65 17.40
CA GLU A 13 7.46 13.28 17.41
C GLU A 13 6.99 12.83 18.80
N ILE A 14 7.78 12.01 19.50
CA ILE A 14 7.45 11.55 20.86
C ILE A 14 7.31 12.75 21.81
N LYS A 15 8.21 13.74 21.69
CA LYS A 15 8.10 14.97 22.49
C LYS A 15 6.85 15.78 22.16
N LYS A 16 6.53 15.94 20.86
CA LYS A 16 5.30 16.65 20.44
C LYS A 16 4.05 15.96 20.98
N LEU A 17 4.01 14.63 20.92
CA LEU A 17 2.89 13.84 21.44
C LEU A 17 2.71 14.04 22.95
N TRP A 18 3.81 14.07 23.70
CA TRP A 18 3.79 14.29 25.14
C TRP A 18 3.30 15.69 25.51
N THR A 19 3.77 16.72 24.81
CA THR A 19 3.45 18.12 25.17
C THR A 19 2.04 18.54 24.77
N TRP A 20 1.53 18.09 23.63
CA TRP A 20 0.20 18.48 23.11
C TRP A 20 -0.93 17.53 23.51
N GLY A 21 -0.60 16.29 23.90
CA GLY A 21 -1.57 15.24 24.20
C GLY A 21 -2.17 14.56 22.97
N ILE A 22 -2.49 13.28 23.10
CA ILE A 22 -2.90 12.39 22.01
C ILE A 22 -4.16 12.84 21.24
N ARG A 23 -5.16 13.40 21.93
CA ARG A 23 -6.44 13.78 21.28
C ARG A 23 -6.25 14.93 20.29
N VAL A 24 -5.47 15.94 20.66
CA VAL A 24 -5.19 17.09 19.79
C VAL A 24 -4.33 16.64 18.61
N TYR A 25 -3.35 15.77 18.86
CA TYR A 25 -2.46 15.24 17.84
C TYR A 25 -3.18 14.47 16.72
N ILE A 26 -4.14 13.60 17.06
CA ILE A 26 -4.87 12.80 16.05
C ILE A 26 -5.85 13.64 15.23
N THR A 27 -6.34 14.75 15.80
CA THR A 27 -7.32 15.61 15.12
C THR A 27 -6.68 16.42 13.98
N ASP A 28 -5.37 16.67 14.06
CA ASP A 28 -4.64 17.35 13.01
C ASP A 28 -4.13 16.36 11.95
N MET A 29 -4.68 16.45 10.74
CA MET A 29 -4.30 15.58 9.61
C MET A 29 -2.80 15.69 9.27
N TRP A 30 -2.23 16.84 9.59
CA TRP A 30 -0.83 17.13 9.32
C TRP A 30 0.12 16.32 10.21
N HIS A 31 -0.15 16.30 11.52
CA HIS A 31 0.58 15.45 12.45
C HIS A 31 0.43 13.96 12.12
N LEU A 32 -0.74 13.54 11.64
CA LEU A 32 -0.94 12.18 11.15
C LEU A 32 -0.05 11.85 9.93
N LEU A 33 0.16 12.80 9.02
CA LEU A 33 1.06 12.65 7.88
C LEU A 33 2.53 12.56 8.30
N GLU A 34 2.94 13.33 9.32
CA GLU A 34 4.28 13.22 9.92
C GLU A 34 4.50 11.84 10.56
N PHE A 35 3.52 11.39 11.36
CA PHE A 35 3.51 10.07 11.98
C PHE A 35 3.59 8.94 10.94
N THR A 36 2.78 9.03 9.89
CA THR A 36 2.73 8.03 8.81
C THR A 36 4.09 7.91 8.12
N THR A 37 4.69 9.03 7.74
CA THR A 37 6.02 9.05 7.10
C THR A 37 7.09 8.41 7.99
N ASN A 38 7.12 8.77 9.28
CA ASN A 38 8.08 8.21 10.22
C ASN A 38 7.86 6.70 10.45
N SER A 39 6.60 6.27 10.54
CA SER A 39 6.25 4.85 10.68
C SER A 39 6.71 4.01 9.48
N LEU A 40 6.58 4.54 8.25
CA LEU A 40 7.08 3.87 7.03
C LEU A 40 8.62 3.76 7.02
N TYR A 41 9.34 4.78 7.49
CA TYR A 41 10.79 4.69 7.65
C TYR A 41 11.21 3.65 8.70
N ILE A 42 10.52 3.58 9.83
CA ILE A 42 10.76 2.54 10.86
C ILE A 42 10.47 1.15 10.28
N SER A 43 9.35 0.98 9.59
CA SER A 43 8.96 -0.29 8.97
C SER A 43 9.98 -0.76 7.92
N THR A 44 10.52 0.16 7.13
CA THR A 44 11.61 -0.12 6.18
C THR A 44 12.84 -0.68 6.89
N ILE A 45 13.26 -0.05 7.99
CA ILE A 45 14.42 -0.50 8.78
C ILE A 45 14.12 -1.86 9.41
N ALA A 46 12.91 -2.06 9.95
CA ALA A 46 12.48 -3.32 10.54
C ALA A 46 12.51 -4.47 9.51
N MET A 47 12.00 -4.25 8.30
CA MET A 47 12.04 -5.25 7.22
C MET A 47 13.46 -5.59 6.80
N ARG A 48 14.36 -4.61 6.75
CA ARG A 48 15.80 -4.86 6.49
C ARG A 48 16.47 -5.63 7.63
N PHE A 49 16.08 -5.37 8.86
CA PHE A 49 16.54 -6.14 10.02
C PHE A 49 16.04 -7.59 9.97
N VAL A 50 14.77 -7.81 9.59
CA VAL A 50 14.22 -9.16 9.37
C VAL A 50 14.98 -9.89 8.26
N ALA A 51 15.31 -9.21 7.15
CA ALA A 51 16.12 -9.78 6.08
C ALA A 51 17.50 -10.22 6.59
N TRP A 52 18.17 -9.36 7.36
CA TRP A 52 19.45 -9.69 7.98
C TRP A 52 19.32 -10.85 8.97
N PHE A 53 18.27 -10.89 9.79
CA PHE A 53 18.01 -11.97 10.74
C PHE A 53 17.80 -13.31 10.02
N ARG A 54 17.07 -13.32 8.89
CA ARG A 54 16.86 -14.53 8.08
C ARG A 54 18.17 -15.13 7.58
N VAL A 55 19.04 -14.31 7.00
CA VAL A 55 20.35 -14.76 6.51
C VAL A 55 21.23 -15.31 7.64
N ASN A 56 21.28 -14.63 8.79
CA ASN A 56 22.19 -15.01 9.88
C ASN A 56 21.69 -16.20 10.71
N PHE A 57 20.38 -16.27 11.02
CA PHE A 57 19.83 -17.29 11.91
C PHE A 57 19.26 -18.50 11.15
N TYR A 58 18.59 -18.26 10.01
CA TYR A 58 17.99 -19.33 9.21
C TYR A 58 18.94 -19.85 8.12
N LYS A 59 20.16 -19.30 8.02
CA LYS A 59 21.21 -19.68 7.05
C LYS A 59 20.72 -19.67 5.60
N GLU A 60 19.77 -18.79 5.28
CA GLU A 60 19.35 -18.55 3.91
C GLU A 60 20.50 -17.97 3.07
N PRO A 61 20.57 -18.26 1.75
CA PRO A 61 21.64 -17.76 0.90
C PRO A 61 21.58 -16.22 0.83
N ALA A 62 22.68 -15.57 1.25
CA ALA A 62 22.79 -14.10 1.25
C ALA A 62 22.73 -13.49 -0.17
N PHE A 63 23.10 -14.27 -1.19
CA PHE A 63 23.15 -13.84 -2.57
C PHE A 63 22.29 -14.77 -3.43
N LEU A 64 21.17 -14.23 -3.91
CA LEU A 64 20.30 -14.89 -4.87
C LEU A 64 19.92 -13.89 -5.97
N ASN A 65 19.82 -14.36 -7.21
CA ASN A 65 19.37 -13.53 -8.32
C ASN A 65 17.95 -13.02 -8.06
N ARG A 66 17.73 -11.70 -8.26
CA ARG A 66 16.44 -11.02 -8.02
C ARG A 66 15.26 -11.66 -8.74
N SER A 67 15.48 -12.36 -9.85
CA SER A 67 14.44 -13.03 -10.62
C SER A 67 13.83 -14.26 -9.91
N ILE A 68 14.48 -14.80 -8.89
CA ILE A 68 14.07 -16.02 -8.17
C ILE A 68 13.57 -15.67 -6.76
N TRP A 69 13.45 -14.38 -6.45
CA TRP A 69 12.98 -13.93 -5.15
C TRP A 69 11.50 -14.23 -4.97
N ASP A 70 11.12 -14.55 -3.74
CA ASP A 70 9.72 -14.70 -3.39
C ASP A 70 9.01 -13.33 -3.52
N PRO A 71 7.76 -13.29 -4.01
CA PRO A 71 7.01 -12.03 -4.11
C PRO A 71 6.88 -11.27 -2.78
N PHE A 72 6.95 -11.97 -1.64
CA PHE A 72 6.86 -11.42 -0.29
C PHE A 72 8.23 -11.33 0.42
N ASP A 73 9.32 -11.29 -0.35
CA ASP A 73 10.65 -11.11 0.21
C ASP A 73 10.76 -9.78 0.99
N PRO A 74 11.44 -9.80 2.15
CA PRO A 74 11.40 -8.70 3.11
C PRO A 74 12.15 -7.47 2.57
N ILE A 75 13.18 -7.72 1.74
CA ILE A 75 13.93 -6.68 1.05
C ILE A 75 13.02 -5.98 0.04
N LEU A 76 12.25 -6.71 -0.75
CA LEU A 76 11.34 -6.15 -1.76
C LEU A 76 10.26 -5.29 -1.11
N ILE A 77 9.67 -5.78 -0.01
CA ILE A 77 8.71 -5.01 0.80
C ILE A 77 9.38 -3.76 1.37
N SER A 78 10.63 -3.85 1.85
CA SER A 78 11.37 -2.70 2.37
C SER A 78 11.64 -1.63 1.30
N GLU A 79 11.91 -2.02 0.06
CA GLU A 79 12.11 -1.09 -1.06
C GLU A 79 10.81 -0.33 -1.38
N CYS A 80 9.68 -1.04 -1.40
CA CYS A 80 8.36 -0.46 -1.60
C CYS A 80 8.02 0.55 -0.49
N LEU A 81 8.19 0.16 0.78
CA LEU A 81 7.96 1.02 1.93
C LEU A 81 8.88 2.25 1.91
N PHE A 82 10.13 2.09 1.49
CA PHE A 82 11.07 3.21 1.35
C PHE A 82 10.64 4.19 0.27
N ALA A 83 10.20 3.69 -0.89
CA ALA A 83 9.67 4.52 -1.96
C ALA A 83 8.43 5.29 -1.52
N ALA A 84 7.48 4.61 -0.86
CA ALA A 84 6.30 5.24 -0.29
C ALA A 84 6.66 6.30 0.75
N ALA A 85 7.60 6.01 1.65
CA ALA A 85 8.08 6.97 2.65
C ALA A 85 8.65 8.24 2.01
N ASN A 86 9.39 8.10 0.90
CA ASN A 86 9.93 9.26 0.18
C ASN A 86 8.83 10.08 -0.49
N ILE A 87 7.77 9.47 -1.02
CA ILE A 87 6.61 10.19 -1.58
C ILE A 87 5.90 10.98 -0.48
N PHE A 88 5.65 10.37 0.69
CA PHE A 88 5.06 11.10 1.81
C PHE A 88 6.00 12.20 2.36
N SER A 89 7.32 11.95 2.33
CA SER A 89 8.31 12.96 2.69
C SER A 89 8.35 14.15 1.74
N THR A 90 8.10 13.97 0.44
CA THR A 90 8.00 15.09 -0.51
C THR A 90 6.65 15.80 -0.40
N LEU A 91 5.57 15.10 -0.05
CA LEU A 91 4.28 15.72 0.26
C LEU A 91 4.36 16.72 1.43
N LYS A 92 5.33 16.52 2.33
CA LYS A 92 5.70 17.47 3.38
C LYS A 92 6.19 18.84 2.85
N LEU A 93 6.53 18.97 1.58
CA LEU A 93 6.87 20.28 1.01
C LEU A 93 5.65 21.20 0.92
N VAL A 94 4.43 20.66 0.86
CA VAL A 94 3.20 21.47 0.84
C VAL A 94 3.09 22.36 2.08
N TYR A 95 3.69 21.98 3.21
CA TYR A 95 3.73 22.80 4.41
C TYR A 95 4.44 24.13 4.23
N ILE A 96 5.42 24.24 3.33
CA ILE A 96 6.17 25.48 3.16
C ILE A 96 5.31 26.61 2.59
N PHE A 97 4.22 26.27 1.88
CA PHE A 97 3.30 27.23 1.31
C PHE A 97 2.52 28.02 2.39
N THR A 98 2.36 27.45 3.60
CA THR A 98 1.76 28.15 4.75
C THR A 98 2.54 29.39 5.17
N VAL A 99 3.85 29.42 4.94
CA VAL A 99 4.75 30.50 5.36
C VAL A 99 4.62 31.72 4.45
N SER A 100 4.19 31.51 3.21
CA SER A 100 4.00 32.60 2.25
C SER A 100 2.69 33.37 2.54
N PRO A 101 2.72 34.71 2.57
CA PRO A 101 1.52 35.54 2.78
C PRO A 101 0.43 35.32 1.71
N GLN A 102 0.82 34.98 0.49
CA GLN A 102 -0.08 34.83 -0.66
C GLN A 102 -0.64 33.41 -0.79
N LEU A 103 0.15 32.35 -0.53
CA LEU A 103 -0.32 30.96 -0.70
C LEU A 103 -0.91 30.35 0.57
N GLY A 104 -0.67 30.94 1.75
CA GLY A 104 -1.24 30.46 3.01
C GLY A 104 -2.77 30.32 3.00
N PRO A 105 -3.54 31.36 2.59
CA PRO A 105 -5.00 31.28 2.50
C PRO A 105 -5.50 30.20 1.54
N ILE A 106 -4.77 29.97 0.44
CA ILE A 106 -5.09 28.94 -0.58
C ILE A 106 -4.88 27.54 0.00
N GLN A 107 -3.81 27.32 0.76
CA GLN A 107 -3.59 26.03 1.41
C GLN A 107 -4.66 25.72 2.47
N ILE A 108 -5.09 26.72 3.23
CA ILE A 108 -6.14 26.54 4.26
C ILE A 108 -7.49 26.20 3.60
N SER A 109 -7.83 26.85 2.49
CA SER A 109 -9.05 26.52 1.74
C SER A 109 -8.98 25.12 1.13
N LEU A 110 -7.82 24.73 0.57
CA LEU A 110 -7.57 23.39 0.06
C LEU A 110 -7.79 22.32 1.13
N GLY A 111 -7.23 22.50 2.33
CA GLY A 111 -7.38 21.56 3.44
C GLY A 111 -8.83 21.34 3.86
N ARG A 112 -9.64 22.42 3.88
CA ARG A 112 -11.08 22.32 4.18
C ARG A 112 -11.85 21.58 3.09
N MET A 113 -11.56 21.85 1.82
CA MET A 113 -12.17 21.15 0.69
C MET A 113 -11.81 19.66 0.67
N LEU A 114 -10.55 19.30 0.98
CA LEU A 114 -10.12 17.91 1.06
C LEU A 114 -10.88 17.13 2.14
N ASN A 115 -11.15 17.74 3.30
CA ASN A 115 -11.94 17.10 4.34
C ASN A 115 -13.37 16.81 3.87
N ASP A 116 -13.97 17.69 3.07
CA ASP A 116 -15.29 17.44 2.49
C ASP A 116 -15.24 16.33 1.43
N ILE A 117 -14.22 16.31 0.56
CA ILE A 117 -13.99 15.23 -0.40
C ILE A 117 -13.85 13.87 0.29
N MET A 118 -13.11 13.79 1.40
CA MET A 118 -12.95 12.54 2.16
C MET A 118 -14.28 11.98 2.69
N LYS A 119 -15.22 12.85 3.09
CA LYS A 119 -16.56 12.42 3.51
C LYS A 119 -17.34 11.82 2.34
N PHE A 120 -17.31 12.45 1.18
CA PHE A 120 -17.94 11.91 -0.03
C PHE A 120 -17.30 10.61 -0.50
N PHE A 121 -15.97 10.50 -0.40
CA PHE A 121 -15.23 9.30 -0.73
C PHE A 121 -15.64 8.11 0.14
N CYS A 122 -15.91 8.31 1.43
CA CYS A 122 -16.40 7.26 2.31
C CYS A 122 -17.75 6.68 1.82
N VAL A 123 -18.70 7.53 1.45
CA VAL A 123 -20.00 7.10 0.88
C VAL A 123 -19.78 6.35 -0.45
N TYR A 124 -18.87 6.83 -1.29
CA TYR A 124 -18.52 6.17 -2.55
C TYR A 124 -17.93 4.76 -2.33
N VAL A 125 -17.03 4.60 -1.37
CA VAL A 125 -16.47 3.29 -1.02
C VAL A 125 -17.55 2.34 -0.50
N LEU A 126 -18.49 2.82 0.34
CA LEU A 126 -19.61 2.00 0.80
C LEU A 126 -20.46 1.47 -0.36
N VAL A 127 -20.74 2.31 -1.35
CA VAL A 127 -21.45 1.91 -2.57
C VAL A 127 -20.63 0.87 -3.34
N LEU A 128 -19.33 1.10 -3.57
CA LEU A 128 -18.47 0.14 -4.25
C LEU A 128 -18.43 -1.23 -3.55
N VAL A 129 -18.34 -1.24 -2.23
CA VAL A 129 -18.34 -2.48 -1.43
C VAL A 129 -19.68 -3.21 -1.53
N ALA A 130 -20.80 -2.48 -1.49
CA ALA A 130 -22.12 -3.09 -1.68
C ALA A 130 -22.26 -3.74 -3.07
N PHE A 131 -21.79 -3.06 -4.12
CA PHE A 131 -21.74 -3.63 -5.46
C PHE A 131 -20.77 -4.81 -5.55
N ALA A 132 -19.60 -4.73 -4.92
CA ALA A 132 -18.62 -5.83 -4.91
C ALA A 132 -19.21 -7.09 -4.28
N PHE A 133 -19.95 -6.97 -3.17
CA PHE A 133 -20.66 -8.11 -2.58
C PHE A 133 -21.76 -8.66 -3.49
N GLY A 134 -22.56 -7.79 -4.12
CA GLY A 134 -23.61 -8.22 -5.06
C GLY A 134 -23.05 -8.95 -6.29
N LEU A 135 -21.98 -8.41 -6.88
CA LEU A 135 -21.29 -9.03 -8.02
C LEU A 135 -20.59 -10.33 -7.61
N ASN A 136 -19.93 -10.36 -6.46
CA ASN A 136 -19.32 -11.58 -5.95
C ASN A 136 -20.37 -12.68 -5.79
N GLN A 137 -21.53 -12.36 -5.20
CA GLN A 137 -22.62 -13.34 -5.05
C GLN A 137 -23.15 -13.84 -6.40
N LEU A 138 -23.30 -12.95 -7.39
CA LEU A 138 -23.80 -13.31 -8.72
C LEU A 138 -22.81 -14.16 -9.51
N TYR A 139 -21.52 -13.80 -9.48
CA TYR A 139 -20.50 -14.39 -10.33
C TYR A 139 -19.71 -15.52 -9.67
N TRP A 140 -19.81 -15.72 -8.34
CA TRP A 140 -19.08 -16.77 -7.62
C TRP A 140 -19.31 -18.16 -8.22
N PHE A 141 -20.56 -18.52 -8.52
CA PHE A 141 -20.89 -19.83 -9.11
C PHE A 141 -20.22 -20.03 -10.49
N TYR A 142 -20.31 -19.02 -11.36
CA TYR A 142 -19.72 -19.07 -12.69
C TYR A 142 -18.19 -19.09 -12.63
N ALA A 143 -17.59 -18.33 -11.70
CA ALA A 143 -16.15 -18.34 -11.45
C ALA A 143 -15.70 -19.73 -10.96
N GLN A 144 -16.44 -20.36 -10.04
CA GLN A 144 -16.14 -21.70 -9.54
C GLN A 144 -16.24 -22.76 -10.64
N GLN A 145 -17.28 -22.67 -11.49
CA GLN A 145 -17.44 -23.59 -12.62
C GLN A 145 -16.35 -23.38 -13.68
N ARG A 146 -15.89 -22.14 -13.88
CA ARG A 146 -14.72 -21.82 -14.72
C ARG A 146 -13.44 -22.41 -14.15
N SER A 147 -13.19 -22.26 -12.85
CA SER A 147 -12.01 -22.83 -12.18
C SER A 147 -11.94 -24.34 -12.38
N LYS A 148 -13.04 -25.06 -12.10
CA LYS A 148 -13.10 -26.52 -12.28
C LYS A 148 -12.84 -26.96 -13.72
N ARG A 149 -13.36 -26.23 -14.72
CA ARG A 149 -13.13 -26.54 -16.14
C ARG A 149 -11.67 -26.33 -16.55
N CYS A 150 -10.98 -25.41 -15.89
CA CYS A 150 -9.55 -25.16 -16.10
C CYS A 150 -8.65 -26.19 -15.40
N ASP A 151 -9.11 -26.80 -14.30
CA ASP A 151 -8.36 -27.86 -13.60
C ASP A 151 -8.32 -29.19 -14.40
N ASP A 152 -9.33 -29.46 -15.24
CA ASP A 152 -9.42 -30.68 -16.06
C ASP A 152 -8.59 -30.64 -17.36
N VAL A 153 -7.91 -29.53 -17.67
CA VAL A 153 -7.10 -29.41 -18.90
C VAL A 153 -5.70 -29.95 -18.64
N MET A 154 -5.38 -31.15 -19.18
CA MET A 154 -4.03 -31.70 -19.09
C MET A 154 -3.04 -30.86 -19.91
N PHE A 155 -2.05 -30.30 -19.22
CA PHE A 155 -0.95 -29.54 -19.80
C PHE A 155 -0.04 -30.42 -20.68
N THR A 156 0.01 -30.14 -21.99
CA THR A 156 1.10 -30.62 -22.86
C THR A 156 2.10 -29.49 -23.10
N LEU A 157 3.30 -29.61 -22.50
CA LEU A 157 4.44 -28.68 -22.55
C LEU A 157 5.04 -28.40 -23.95
N GLY A 158 4.37 -28.80 -25.04
CA GLY A 158 4.88 -28.71 -26.42
C GLY A 158 4.53 -27.43 -27.17
N GLU A 159 3.55 -26.65 -26.71
CA GLU A 159 3.15 -25.39 -27.36
C GLU A 159 3.35 -24.25 -26.37
N GLY A 160 4.30 -23.34 -26.65
CA GLY A 160 4.63 -22.18 -25.82
C GLY A 160 3.52 -21.13 -25.73
N LYS A 161 2.37 -21.50 -25.16
CA LYS A 161 1.24 -20.64 -24.86
C LYS A 161 1.03 -20.59 -23.35
N ASP A 162 0.75 -19.40 -22.84
CA ASP A 162 0.58 -19.16 -21.41
C ASP A 162 -0.75 -19.77 -20.91
N LEU A 163 -0.80 -20.21 -19.65
CA LEU A 163 -1.98 -20.80 -18.97
C LEU A 163 -3.31 -20.02 -19.23
N TYR A 164 -3.22 -18.71 -19.44
CA TYR A 164 -4.35 -17.84 -19.74
C TYR A 164 -5.03 -18.10 -21.10
N ASP A 165 -4.32 -18.67 -22.07
CA ASP A 165 -4.83 -18.88 -23.44
C ASP A 165 -5.74 -20.11 -23.53
N TYR A 166 -5.46 -21.16 -22.75
CA TYR A 166 -6.29 -22.37 -22.68
C TYR A 166 -7.60 -22.16 -21.92
N CYS A 167 -7.62 -21.21 -20.98
CA CYS A 167 -8.80 -20.81 -20.21
C CYS A 167 -9.51 -19.58 -20.79
N SER A 168 -9.42 -19.38 -22.10
CA SER A 168 -10.19 -18.39 -22.84
C SER A 168 -11.61 -18.90 -23.13
N THR A 169 -12.62 -18.23 -22.60
CA THR A 169 -14.04 -18.60 -22.79
C THR A 169 -14.54 -18.10 -24.14
N ARG A 170 -14.80 -18.99 -25.11
CA ARG A 170 -15.80 -18.70 -26.15
C ARG A 170 -17.16 -18.69 -25.47
N GLY A 171 -17.86 -17.56 -25.53
CA GLY A 171 -19.17 -17.38 -24.89
C GLY A 171 -20.10 -18.56 -25.18
N SER A 172 -20.62 -19.17 -24.12
CA SER A 172 -21.69 -20.17 -24.25
C SER A 172 -22.95 -19.42 -24.67
N TYR A 173 -23.51 -19.76 -25.82
CA TYR A 173 -24.77 -19.21 -26.31
C TYR A 173 -25.86 -19.45 -25.26
N PHE A 174 -26.65 -18.42 -24.96
CA PHE A 174 -27.87 -18.57 -24.16
C PHE A 174 -28.78 -19.57 -24.87
N THR A 175 -28.95 -20.75 -24.29
CA THR A 175 -30.04 -21.65 -24.69
C THR A 175 -31.35 -21.01 -24.30
N LYS A 176 -32.27 -20.90 -25.28
CA LYS A 176 -33.62 -20.36 -25.15
C LYS A 176 -34.43 -21.05 -24.05
#